data_AF-A0AAV7FYQ7-F1
#
_entry.id   AF-A0AAV7FYQ7-F1
#
_cell.length_a   1.000
_cell.length_b   1.000
_cell.length_c   1.000
_cell.angle_alpha   90.00
_cell.angle_beta   90.00
_cell.angle_gamma   90.00
#
_symmetry.space_group_name_H-M   'P 1'
#
loop_
_entity.id
_entity.type
_entity.pdbx_description
1 polymer ?
#
loop_
_entity_poly.entity_id
_entity_poly.type
_entity_poly.pdbx_seq_one_letter_code
_entity_poly.pdbx_strand_id
1 'polypeptide(L)'
;MKVPARSDHARFPPPRYVTVYESNLRAGLRFPPSPELINFLTICGVSLSQFSYRAMSIIMGLIVLFKDRGVVLSAECLSRMGRLFNDVHGRISFRSKWLDIRTRDPSKDCISDFFYVHNDWKLQEKWGKLEELPVPLHIRA
;
A
#
# COMPACT_ATOMS: atom_id res chain seq x y z
N MET A 1 -13.77 -0.68 18.44
CA MET A 1 -13.45 -0.95 17.02
C MET A 1 -12.35 -2.02 17.01
N LYS A 2 -12.51 -3.14 16.29
CA LYS A 2 -11.51 -4.22 16.32
C LYS A 2 -10.34 -3.83 15.43
N VAL A 3 -9.18 -3.54 16.03
CA VAL A 3 -7.92 -3.32 15.33
C VAL A 3 -7.45 -4.68 14.79
N PRO A 4 -6.94 -4.77 13.55
CA PRO A 4 -6.39 -6.01 13.03
C PRO A 4 -5.29 -6.55 13.94
N ALA A 5 -5.15 -7.86 13.97
CA ALA A 5 -4.08 -8.56 14.67
C ALA A 5 -3.19 -9.30 13.65
N ARG A 6 -1.95 -9.59 14.05
CA ARG A 6 -1.03 -10.42 13.23
C ARG A 6 -1.52 -11.86 13.03
N SER A 7 -2.46 -12.31 13.85
CA SER A 7 -3.09 -13.63 13.73
C SER A 7 -4.32 -13.61 12.82
N ASP A 8 -4.81 -12.44 12.41
CA ASP A 8 -6.00 -12.35 11.55
C ASP A 8 -5.66 -12.82 10.13
N HIS A 9 -6.61 -13.51 9.49
CA HIS A 9 -6.43 -14.08 8.16
C HIS A 9 -6.69 -13.07 7.04
N ALA A 10 -5.88 -13.15 5.97
CA ALA A 10 -5.99 -12.31 4.79
C ALA A 10 -7.38 -12.36 4.12
N ARG A 11 -8.04 -13.54 4.15
CA ARG A 11 -9.37 -13.76 3.55
C ARG A 11 -10.51 -13.14 4.35
N PHE A 12 -10.29 -12.84 5.63
CA PHE A 12 -11.32 -12.35 6.54
C PHE A 12 -10.83 -11.08 7.24
N PRO A 13 -10.66 -9.96 6.50
CA PRO A 13 -10.25 -8.71 7.10
C PRO A 13 -11.29 -8.22 8.13
N PRO A 14 -10.86 -7.56 9.22
CA PRO A 14 -11.79 -6.92 10.14
C PRO A 14 -12.69 -5.90 9.42
N PRO A 15 -13.90 -5.61 9.95
CA PRO A 15 -14.79 -4.62 9.36
C PRO A 15 -14.08 -3.28 9.12
N ARG A 16 -14.31 -2.68 7.95
CA ARG A 16 -13.64 -1.45 7.46
C ARG A 16 -12.16 -1.61 7.10
N TYR A 17 -11.64 -2.82 7.01
CA TYR A 17 -10.31 -3.06 6.45
C TYR A 17 -10.40 -3.83 5.13
N VAL A 18 -9.46 -3.56 4.23
CA VAL A 18 -9.25 -4.35 3.02
C VAL A 18 -7.86 -4.98 3.05
N THR A 19 -7.77 -6.20 2.55
CA THR A 19 -6.50 -6.94 2.44
C THR A 19 -5.78 -6.57 1.17
N VAL A 20 -4.51 -6.18 1.27
CA VAL A 20 -3.64 -5.86 0.15
C VAL A 20 -2.42 -6.76 0.18
N TYR A 21 -2.27 -7.64 -0.80
CA TYR A 21 -1.12 -8.54 -0.89
C TYR A 21 0.13 -7.82 -1.41
N GLU A 22 1.29 -8.10 -0.82
CA GLU A 22 2.57 -7.53 -1.27
C GLU A 22 2.87 -7.93 -2.73
N SER A 23 2.47 -9.13 -3.16
CA SER A 23 2.61 -9.56 -4.56
C SER A 23 1.89 -8.63 -5.52
N ASN A 24 0.70 -8.11 -5.15
CA ASN A 24 -0.06 -7.18 -5.98
C ASN A 24 0.65 -5.83 -6.04
N LEU A 25 1.30 -5.42 -4.94
CA LEU A 25 2.13 -4.21 -4.93
C LEU A 25 3.37 -4.36 -5.81
N ARG A 26 3.98 -5.55 -5.84
CA ARG A 26 5.12 -5.85 -6.69
C ARG A 26 4.76 -5.93 -8.17
N ALA A 27 3.56 -6.39 -8.52
CA ALA A 27 3.13 -6.52 -9.92
C ALA A 27 3.13 -5.19 -10.70
N GLY A 28 3.08 -4.04 -10.01
CA GLY A 28 3.20 -2.72 -10.62
C GLY A 28 4.60 -2.08 -10.55
N LEU A 29 5.61 -2.79 -10.04
CA LEU A 29 7.02 -2.39 -10.19
C LEU A 29 7.45 -2.62 -11.64
N ARG A 30 7.19 -1.65 -12.52
CA ARG A 30 7.72 -1.66 -13.88
C ARG A 30 8.87 -0.66 -13.97
N PHE A 31 9.91 -1.03 -14.72
CA PHE A 31 10.92 -0.08 -15.17
C PHE A 31 10.46 0.49 -16.53
N PRO A 32 10.55 1.81 -16.75
CA PRO A 32 11.08 2.84 -15.84
C PRO A 32 10.14 3.13 -14.66
N PRO A 33 10.67 3.66 -13.52
CA PRO A 33 9.86 4.06 -12.38
C PRO A 33 8.71 4.98 -12.79
N SER A 34 7.57 4.87 -12.11
CA SER A 34 6.40 5.68 -12.47
C SER A 34 6.68 7.18 -12.23
N PRO A 35 6.11 8.09 -13.04
CA PRO A 35 6.27 9.53 -12.85
C PRO A 35 5.86 9.99 -11.44
N GLU A 36 4.86 9.35 -10.84
CA GLU A 36 4.40 9.63 -9.48
C GLU A 36 5.48 9.31 -8.44
N LEU A 37 6.19 8.17 -8.61
CA LEU A 37 7.31 7.82 -7.75
C LEU A 37 8.43 8.85 -7.91
N ILE A 38 8.79 9.22 -9.14
CA ILE A 38 9.86 10.20 -9.41
C ILE A 38 9.51 11.56 -8.80
N ASN A 39 8.26 12.01 -8.96
CA ASN A 39 7.79 13.26 -8.39
C ASN A 39 7.84 13.22 -6.85
N PHE A 40 7.41 12.12 -6.25
CA PHE A 40 7.48 11.93 -4.80
C PHE A 40 8.92 12.00 -4.27
N LEU A 41 9.85 11.28 -4.91
CA LEU A 41 11.26 11.28 -4.55
C LEU A 41 11.88 12.68 -4.64
N THR A 42 11.56 13.39 -5.72
CA THR A 42 11.98 14.78 -5.94
C THR A 42 11.47 15.69 -4.83
N ILE A 43 10.16 15.65 -4.53
CA ILE A 43 9.52 16.48 -3.49
C ILE A 43 10.11 16.19 -2.11
N CYS A 44 10.38 14.93 -1.81
CA CYS A 44 10.95 14.52 -0.53
C CYS A 44 12.48 14.69 -0.46
N GLY A 45 13.16 15.02 -1.56
CA GLY A 45 14.61 15.19 -1.61
C GLY A 45 15.39 13.90 -1.35
N VAL A 46 14.85 12.77 -1.79
CA VAL A 46 15.36 11.43 -1.45
C VAL A 46 15.57 10.58 -2.69
N SER A 47 16.61 9.75 -2.66
CA SER A 47 16.95 8.83 -3.75
C SER A 47 16.33 7.45 -3.53
N LEU A 48 16.09 6.71 -4.62
CA LEU A 48 15.56 5.34 -4.57
C LEU A 48 16.41 4.43 -3.65
N SER A 49 17.73 4.57 -3.71
CA SER A 49 18.70 3.74 -2.97
C SER A 49 18.65 3.95 -1.45
N GLN A 50 18.11 5.08 -0.98
CA GLN A 50 17.99 5.35 0.44
C GLN A 50 16.82 4.59 1.08
N PHE A 51 15.86 4.09 0.31
CA PHE A 51 14.70 3.43 0.90
C PHE A 51 14.99 1.98 1.30
N SER A 52 14.36 1.60 2.41
CA SER A 52 14.14 0.20 2.71
C SER A 52 13.25 -0.42 1.63
N TYR A 53 13.53 -1.69 1.31
CA TYR A 53 12.70 -2.50 0.43
C TYR A 53 11.21 -2.44 0.80
N ARG A 54 10.93 -2.44 2.11
CA ARG A 54 9.58 -2.37 2.67
C ARG A 54 8.88 -1.06 2.31
N ALA A 55 9.54 0.08 2.53
CA ALA A 55 8.94 1.37 2.23
C ALA A 55 8.66 1.53 0.74
N MET A 56 9.58 1.07 -0.11
CA MET A 56 9.34 1.07 -1.56
C MET A 56 8.16 0.20 -1.96
N SER A 57 8.06 -1.01 -1.43
CA SER A 57 6.95 -1.91 -1.73
C SER A 57 5.61 -1.30 -1.35
N ILE A 58 5.55 -0.60 -0.20
CA ILE A 58 4.35 0.11 0.24
C ILE A 58 4.01 1.28 -0.70
N ILE A 59 4.97 2.18 -0.96
CA ILE A 59 4.74 3.38 -1.76
C ILE A 59 4.31 3.00 -3.18
N MET A 60 5.04 2.06 -3.81
CA MET A 60 4.69 1.56 -5.13
C MET A 60 3.35 0.87 -5.13
N GLY A 61 3.05 0.10 -4.10
CA GLY A 61 1.75 -0.54 -3.95
C GLY A 61 0.59 0.44 -3.87
N LEU A 62 0.78 1.56 -3.17
CA LEU A 62 -0.20 2.63 -3.12
C LEU A 62 -0.33 3.33 -4.47
N ILE A 63 0.77 3.61 -5.18
CA ILE A 63 0.73 4.21 -6.52
C ILE A 63 -0.11 3.33 -7.47
N VAL A 64 0.13 2.02 -7.47
CA VAL A 64 -0.59 1.06 -8.31
C VAL A 64 -2.07 1.00 -7.92
N LEU A 65 -2.37 0.89 -6.62
CA LEU A 65 -3.74 0.86 -6.11
C LEU A 65 -4.54 2.11 -6.52
N PHE A 66 -3.89 3.27 -6.51
CA PHE A 66 -4.50 4.53 -6.91
C PHE A 66 -4.70 4.61 -8.42
N LYS A 67 -3.68 4.20 -9.18
CA LYS A 67 -3.73 4.14 -10.64
C LYS A 67 -4.82 3.20 -11.15
N ASP A 68 -4.97 2.02 -10.55
CA ASP A 68 -6.03 1.05 -10.87
C ASP A 68 -7.43 1.63 -10.63
N ARG A 69 -7.54 2.69 -9.83
CA ARG A 69 -8.77 3.42 -9.54
C ARG A 69 -8.91 4.72 -10.34
N GLY A 70 -8.02 4.97 -11.30
CA GLY A 70 -8.01 6.18 -12.11
C GLY A 70 -7.59 7.45 -11.35
N VAL A 71 -6.97 7.30 -10.18
CA VAL A 71 -6.52 8.43 -9.34
C VAL A 71 -5.00 8.50 -9.32
N VAL A 72 -4.44 9.70 -9.43
CA VAL A 72 -3.00 9.92 -9.30
C VAL A 72 -2.63 10.12 -7.83
N LEU A 73 -1.68 9.33 -7.32
CA LEU A 73 -1.19 9.50 -5.95
C LEU A 73 -0.25 10.71 -5.86
N SER A 74 -0.70 11.79 -5.23
CA SER A 74 0.14 12.96 -4.98
C SER A 74 1.04 12.79 -3.74
N ALA A 75 2.15 13.53 -3.67
CA ALA A 75 3.00 13.53 -2.47
C ALA A 75 2.27 14.05 -1.21
N GLU A 76 1.36 15.01 -1.38
CA GLU A 76 0.50 15.51 -0.29
C GLU A 76 -0.45 14.41 0.22
N CYS A 77 -1.02 13.62 -0.69
CA CYS A 77 -1.82 12.46 -0.30
C CYS A 77 -1.00 11.49 0.55
N LEU A 78 0.18 11.13 0.06
CA LEU A 78 1.04 10.16 0.71
C LEU A 78 1.52 10.63 2.09
N SER A 79 1.75 11.95 2.27
CA SER A 79 2.09 12.55 3.56
C SER A 79 0.92 12.55 4.56
N ARG A 80 -0.33 12.56 4.07
CA ARG A 80 -1.53 12.38 4.91
C ARG A 80 -1.72 10.93 5.33
N MET A 81 -1.31 9.98 4.50
CA MET A 81 -1.37 8.54 4.77
C MET A 81 -0.30 8.06 5.74
N GLY A 82 0.85 8.73 5.79
CA GLY A 82 1.99 8.26 6.56
C GLY A 82 3.15 9.23 6.59
N ARG A 83 4.21 8.83 7.26
CA ARG A 83 5.44 9.61 7.35
C ARG A 83 6.64 8.77 6.96
N LEU A 84 7.57 9.41 6.25
CA LEU A 84 8.91 8.89 6.08
C LEU A 84 9.71 9.09 7.37
N PHE A 85 10.57 8.15 7.68
CA PHE A 85 11.49 8.22 8.83
C PHE A 85 12.72 7.34 8.55
N ASN A 86 13.83 7.59 9.23
CA ASN A 86 14.99 6.72 9.14
C ASN A 86 14.80 5.51 10.06
N ASP A 87 14.97 4.30 9.52
CA ASP A 87 15.02 3.09 10.32
C ASP A 87 16.35 2.94 11.07
N VAL A 88 16.46 1.89 11.88
CA VAL A 88 17.65 1.59 12.70
C VAL A 88 18.92 1.37 11.87
N HIS A 89 18.80 1.16 10.56
CA HIS A 89 19.92 0.99 9.64
C HIS A 89 20.19 2.25 8.79
N GLY A 90 19.54 3.39 9.12
CA GLY A 90 19.67 4.64 8.38
C GLY A 90 18.98 4.64 7.02
N ARG A 91 18.11 3.66 6.74
CA ARG A 91 17.31 3.62 5.51
C ARG A 91 15.99 4.34 5.70
N ILE A 92 15.49 4.96 4.65
CA ILE A 92 14.17 5.57 4.63
C ILE A 92 13.11 4.46 4.71
N SER A 93 12.32 4.54 5.75
CA SER A 93 11.17 3.69 5.99
C SER A 93 9.89 4.53 5.92
N PHE A 94 8.75 3.85 5.75
CA PHE A 94 7.45 4.51 5.66
C PHE A 94 6.52 3.92 6.72
N ARG A 95 6.03 4.77 7.61
CA ARG A 95 5.01 4.41 8.60
C ARG A 95 3.70 5.04 8.18
N SER A 96 2.80 4.19 7.70
CA SER A 96 1.44 4.62 7.41
C SER A 96 0.59 4.63 8.69
N LYS A 97 -0.35 5.56 8.77
CA LYS A 97 -1.47 5.53 9.71
C LYS A 97 -2.62 4.65 9.22
N TRP A 98 -2.61 4.28 7.93
CA TRP A 98 -3.71 3.58 7.27
C TRP A 98 -3.37 2.14 6.92
N LEU A 99 -2.08 1.81 6.75
CA LEU A 99 -1.58 0.44 6.70
C LEU A 99 -1.22 0.00 8.12
N ASP A 100 -2.07 -0.83 8.70
CA ASP A 100 -2.03 -1.13 10.13
C ASP A 100 -1.01 -2.23 10.43
N ILE A 101 -1.11 -3.36 9.72
CA ILE A 101 -0.32 -4.56 10.04
C ILE A 101 0.09 -5.29 8.77
N ARG A 102 1.39 -5.61 8.67
CA ARG A 102 1.93 -6.61 7.75
C ARG A 102 1.81 -7.97 8.41
N THR A 103 1.09 -8.88 7.78
CA THR A 103 0.89 -10.23 8.26
C THR A 103 1.35 -11.19 7.17
N ARG A 104 1.97 -12.31 7.57
CA ARG A 104 2.27 -13.40 6.67
C ARG A 104 0.99 -14.18 6.45
N ASP A 105 0.60 -14.46 5.20
CA ASP A 105 -0.57 -15.31 4.94
C ASP A 105 -0.20 -16.78 5.19
N PRO A 106 -0.72 -17.41 6.26
CA PRO A 106 -0.44 -18.83 6.51
C PRO A 106 -1.21 -19.75 5.56
N SER A 107 -2.19 -19.23 4.80
CA SER A 107 -3.04 -20.01 3.89
C SER A 107 -2.46 -20.17 2.48
N LYS A 108 -1.28 -19.60 2.20
CA LYS A 108 -0.57 -19.78 0.94
C LYS A 108 0.77 -20.48 1.20
N ASP A 109 1.06 -21.52 0.42
CA ASP A 109 2.29 -22.32 0.51
C ASP A 109 3.57 -21.50 0.20
N CYS A 110 3.41 -20.35 -0.47
CA CYS A 110 4.47 -19.36 -0.66
C CYS A 110 4.29 -18.19 0.31
N ILE A 111 5.42 -17.69 0.82
CA ILE A 111 5.59 -16.52 1.71
C ILE A 111 4.97 -15.27 1.05
N SER A 112 3.65 -15.13 1.10
CA SER A 112 2.97 -13.92 0.65
C SER A 112 2.60 -13.10 1.87
N ASP A 113 3.30 -11.99 2.05
CA ASP A 113 2.87 -11.02 3.03
C ASP A 113 1.72 -10.19 2.49
N PHE A 114 0.87 -9.71 3.39
CA PHE A 114 -0.23 -8.82 3.09
C PHE A 114 -0.35 -7.73 4.15
N PHE A 115 -1.09 -6.69 3.81
CA PHE A 115 -1.37 -5.55 4.68
C PHE A 115 -2.88 -5.39 4.87
N TYR A 116 -3.29 -5.01 6.07
CA TYR A 116 -4.62 -4.45 6.28
C TYR A 116 -4.59 -2.93 6.05
N VAL A 117 -5.42 -2.46 5.12
CA VAL A 117 -5.64 -1.04 4.86
C VAL A 117 -6.98 -0.64 5.44
N HIS A 118 -6.99 0.36 6.33
CA HIS A 118 -8.24 0.91 6.84
C HIS A 118 -8.98 1.66 5.73
N ASN A 119 -10.12 1.14 5.33
CA ASN A 119 -11.06 1.70 4.38
C ASN A 119 -12.06 2.60 5.13
N ASP A 120 -11.62 3.81 5.50
CA ASP A 120 -12.52 4.80 6.08
C ASP A 120 -13.42 5.37 4.97
N TRP A 121 -14.73 5.12 5.01
CA TRP A 121 -15.67 5.53 3.95
C TRP A 121 -15.69 7.06 3.74
N LYS A 122 -15.30 7.85 4.75
CA LYS A 122 -15.10 9.30 4.65
C LYS A 122 -14.00 9.70 3.66
N LEU A 123 -13.06 8.80 3.36
CA LEU A 123 -12.10 9.00 2.28
C LEU A 123 -12.77 8.86 0.92
N GLN A 124 -13.77 7.99 0.73
CA GLN A 124 -14.50 7.94 -0.54
C GLN A 124 -15.26 9.24 -0.82
N GLU A 125 -15.87 9.86 0.18
CA GLU A 125 -16.58 11.14 0.02
C GLU A 125 -15.64 12.30 -0.34
N LYS A 126 -14.41 12.32 0.19
CA LYS A 126 -13.40 13.34 -0.17
C LYS A 126 -12.66 13.07 -1.48
N TRP A 127 -12.72 11.84 -2.00
CA TRP A 127 -11.88 11.37 -3.11
C TRP A 127 -12.69 10.96 -4.35
N GLY A 128 -14.01 11.20 -4.35
CA GLY A 128 -14.93 10.63 -5.33
C GLY A 128 -15.20 9.16 -5.02
N LYS A 129 -16.46 8.73 -5.22
CA LYS A 129 -16.92 7.36 -4.91
C LYS A 129 -15.91 6.33 -5.41
N LEU A 130 -15.14 5.73 -4.50
CA LEU A 130 -14.50 4.44 -4.74
C LEU A 130 -15.62 3.41 -4.78
N GLU A 131 -16.31 3.32 -5.91
CA GLU A 131 -17.21 2.19 -6.14
C GLU A 131 -16.41 0.89 -6.05
N GLU A 132 -17.13 -0.13 -5.59
CA GLU A 132 -16.64 -1.43 -5.18
C GLU A 132 -15.54 -1.97 -6.09
N LEU A 133 -14.50 -2.54 -5.48
CA LEU A 133 -13.49 -3.29 -6.21
C LEU A 133 -14.20 -4.36 -7.05
N PRO A 134 -14.06 -4.37 -8.38
CA PRO A 134 -14.36 -5.58 -9.10
C PRO A 134 -13.44 -6.68 -8.54
N VAL A 135 -14.05 -7.82 -8.25
CA VAL A 135 -13.41 -9.09 -7.88
C VAL A 135 -12.08 -9.24 -8.65
N PRO A 136 -10.97 -9.66 -8.01
CA PRO A 136 -9.66 -9.71 -8.65
C PRO A 136 -9.73 -10.32 -10.04
N LEU A 137 -9.29 -9.55 -11.04
CA LEU A 137 -9.26 -9.91 -12.47
C LEU A 137 -8.25 -11.03 -12.82
N HIS A 138 -7.92 -11.91 -11.86
CA HIS A 138 -7.05 -13.06 -12.06
C HIS A 138 -7.72 -14.35 -11.59
N ILE A 139 -8.93 -14.59 -12.11
CA ILE A 139 -9.40 -15.95 -12.44
C ILE A 139 -10.18 -15.81 -13.76
N ARG A 140 -9.49 -15.94 -14.89
CA ARG A 140 -10.11 -16.40 -16.13
C ARG A 140 -9.25 -17.52 -16.69
N ALA A 141 -9.87 -18.71 -16.64
CA ALA A 141 -9.58 -19.97 -17.31
C ALA A 141 -8.16 -20.54 -17.19
#